data_AF-X1IH59-F1
#
_entry.id   AF-X1IH59-F1
#
_cell.length_a   1.000
_cell.length_b   1.000
_cell.length_c   1.000
_cell.angle_alpha   90.00
_cell.angle_beta   90.00
_cell.angle_gamma   90.00
#
_symmetry.space_group_name_H-M   'P 1'
#
loop_
_entity.id
_entity.type
_entity.pdbx_description
1 polymer ?
#
loop_
_entity_poly.entity_id
_entity_poly.type
_entity_poly.pdbx_seq_one_letter_code
_entity_poly.pdbx_strand_id
1 'polypeptide(L)'
;MRWHIDLKGWRLYIGISHSVKVKGVNSNLPDGRHILMWDFDNVEGEDVINQLLYVQDRFKLSRIFLLNTGLDGHWHAYCFKAKSWANLLHILASTEGLDQTFFKIGIIRGFFTLRYSKKEGRGFIPAIILPSRVQEDIDPFEDLVGCEFWTKRL
;
A
#
# COMPACT_ATOMS: atom_id res chain seq x y z
N MET A 1 3.17 25.21 1.29
CA MET A 1 2.36 26.35 0.84
C MET A 1 1.70 25.99 -0.50
N ARG A 2 0.40 26.23 -0.68
CA ARG A 2 -0.32 25.94 -1.93
C ARG A 2 -0.98 27.21 -2.45
N TRP A 3 -0.73 27.52 -3.71
CA TRP A 3 -1.37 28.62 -4.44
C TRP A 3 -2.20 28.01 -5.57
N HIS A 4 -3.36 28.60 -5.83
CA HIS A 4 -4.13 28.28 -7.02
C HIS A 4 -4.55 29.55 -7.74
N ILE A 5 -4.63 29.46 -9.07
CA ILE A 5 -5.13 30.52 -9.93
C ILE A 5 -6.21 29.88 -10.81
N ASP A 6 -7.41 30.45 -10.78
CA ASP A 6 -8.54 30.07 -11.63
C ASP A 6 -8.68 31.09 -12.77
N LEU A 7 -8.51 30.65 -14.01
CA LEU A 7 -8.60 31.49 -15.22
C LEU A 7 -9.42 30.79 -16.30
N LYS A 8 -10.63 31.30 -16.58
CA LYS A 8 -11.53 30.84 -17.67
C LYS A 8 -11.70 29.31 -17.73
N GLY A 9 -11.94 28.67 -16.59
CA GLY A 9 -12.14 27.22 -16.48
C GLY A 9 -10.86 26.40 -16.31
N TRP A 10 -9.68 27.03 -16.37
CA TRP A 10 -8.41 26.39 -16.03
C TRP A 10 -8.06 26.65 -14.58
N ARG A 11 -7.68 25.59 -13.87
CA ARG A 11 -7.18 25.67 -12.51
C ARG A 11 -5.73 25.22 -12.46
N LEU A 12 -4.84 26.16 -12.15
CA LEU A 12 -3.42 25.88 -11.95
C LEU A 12 -3.13 25.72 -10.45
N TYR A 13 -2.42 24.67 -10.06
CA TYR A 13 -1.94 24.47 -8.70
C TYR A 13 -0.42 24.54 -8.65
N ILE A 14 0.12 25.38 -7.77
CA ILE A 14 1.55 25.41 -7.44
C ILE A 14 1.69 25.06 -5.96
N GLY A 15 2.47 24.03 -5.68
CA GLY A 15 2.72 23.55 -4.33
C GLY A 15 4.20 23.26 -4.10
N ILE A 16 4.75 23.80 -3.01
CA ILE A 16 6.07 23.40 -2.51
C ILE A 16 5.85 22.55 -1.26
N SER A 17 6.43 21.35 -1.26
CA SER A 17 6.41 20.41 -0.14
C SER A 17 7.82 19.90 0.15
N HIS A 18 8.10 19.68 1.42
CA HIS A 18 9.31 18.99 1.84
C HIS A 18 9.13 17.48 1.65
N SER A 19 10.02 16.86 0.89
CA SER A 19 9.97 15.43 0.57
C SER A 19 11.23 14.72 1.05
N VAL A 20 11.11 13.42 1.33
CA VAL A 20 12.22 12.54 1.70
C VAL A 20 12.24 11.33 0.76
N LYS A 21 13.43 10.87 0.42
CA LYS A 21 13.64 9.69 -0.41
C LYS A 21 13.54 8.42 0.45
N VAL A 22 12.76 7.45 -0.01
CA VAL A 22 12.54 6.16 0.66
C VAL A 22 12.69 5.00 -0.33
N LYS A 23 12.99 3.81 0.20
CA LYS A 23 13.00 2.56 -0.56
C LYS A 23 11.69 1.82 -0.34
N GLY A 24 11.15 1.26 -1.42
CA GLY A 24 9.93 0.47 -1.40
C GLY A 24 9.93 -0.65 -2.42
N VAL A 25 8.84 -1.40 -2.43
CA VAL A 25 8.59 -2.49 -3.39
C VAL A 25 7.36 -2.17 -4.20
N ASN A 26 7.38 -2.51 -5.48
CA ASN A 26 6.23 -2.37 -6.35
C ASN A 26 5.37 -3.62 -6.32
N SER A 27 4.06 -3.45 -6.55
CA SER A 27 3.14 -4.58 -6.68
C SER A 27 3.38 -5.44 -7.91
N ASN A 28 4.07 -4.91 -8.93
CA ASN A 28 4.18 -5.55 -10.25
C ASN A 28 5.08 -6.78 -10.22
N LEU A 29 4.61 -7.82 -10.90
CA LEU A 29 5.34 -9.03 -11.17
C LEU A 29 5.82 -9.05 -12.64
N PRO A 30 6.87 -9.82 -12.99
CA PRO A 30 7.39 -9.89 -14.35
C PRO A 30 6.36 -10.33 -15.41
N ASP A 31 5.36 -11.10 -15.00
CA ASP A 31 4.29 -11.61 -15.87
C ASP A 31 3.10 -10.65 -16.03
N GLY A 32 3.18 -9.44 -15.47
CA GLY A 32 2.12 -8.43 -15.51
C GLY A 32 0.99 -8.65 -14.50
N ARG A 33 1.07 -9.66 -13.64
CA ARG A 33 0.22 -9.76 -12.45
C ARG A 33 0.77 -8.88 -11.33
N HIS A 34 0.04 -8.84 -10.23
CA HIS A 34 0.36 -8.00 -9.10
C HIS A 34 0.19 -8.75 -7.77
N ILE A 35 1.02 -8.42 -6.78
CA ILE A 35 0.73 -8.75 -5.38
C ILE A 35 -0.17 -7.71 -4.74
N LEU A 36 -0.86 -8.11 -3.67
CA LEU A 36 -1.71 -7.20 -2.90
C LEU A 36 -0.89 -6.46 -1.85
N MET A 37 -1.14 -5.15 -1.78
CA MET A 37 -0.53 -4.23 -0.85
C MET A 37 -1.62 -3.31 -0.29
N TRP A 38 -1.66 -3.12 1.02
CA TRP A 38 -2.56 -2.18 1.67
C TRP A 38 -1.78 -1.15 2.46
N ASP A 39 -2.25 0.09 2.40
CA ASP A 39 -1.79 1.20 3.24
C ASP A 39 -2.99 1.68 4.05
N PHE A 40 -2.83 1.77 5.37
CA PHE A 40 -3.85 2.26 6.29
C PHE A 40 -3.27 3.45 7.05
N ASP A 41 -4.01 4.56 7.04
CA ASP A 41 -3.63 5.80 7.71
C ASP A 41 -4.72 6.21 8.71
N ASN A 42 -4.35 6.35 9.98
CA ASN A 42 -5.25 6.66 11.10
C ASN A 42 -6.37 5.63 11.29
N VAL A 43 -6.04 4.34 11.25
CA VAL A 43 -6.98 3.23 11.50
C VAL A 43 -6.46 2.37 12.64
N GLU A 44 -7.33 2.08 13.61
CA GLU A 44 -7.00 1.23 14.76
C GLU A 44 -6.57 -0.18 14.32
N GLY A 45 -5.59 -0.75 15.01
CA GLY A 45 -4.99 -2.02 14.61
C GLY A 45 -5.98 -3.19 14.56
N GLU A 46 -6.94 -3.21 15.50
CA GLU A 46 -8.01 -4.23 15.54
C GLU A 46 -8.92 -4.13 14.32
N ASP A 47 -9.31 -2.92 13.92
CA ASP A 47 -10.13 -2.69 12.72
C ASP A 47 -9.40 -3.11 11.46
N VAL A 48 -8.09 -2.78 11.35
CA VAL A 48 -7.25 -3.24 10.23
C VAL A 48 -7.23 -4.77 10.15
N ILE A 49 -7.02 -5.45 11.28
CA ILE A 49 -7.00 -6.92 11.34
C ILE A 49 -8.35 -7.50 10.91
N ASN A 50 -9.46 -6.99 11.44
CA ASN A 50 -10.80 -7.47 11.13
C ASN A 50 -11.12 -7.31 9.63
N GLN A 51 -10.78 -6.18 9.04
CA GLN A 51 -10.98 -5.92 7.62
C GLN A 51 -10.11 -6.81 6.74
N LEU A 52 -8.84 -7.00 7.11
CA LEU A 52 -7.93 -7.89 6.39
C LEU A 52 -8.37 -9.36 6.47
N LEU A 53 -8.86 -9.83 7.62
CA LEU A 53 -9.41 -11.18 7.77
C LEU A 53 -10.68 -11.35 6.91
N TYR A 54 -11.57 -10.36 6.90
CA TYR A 54 -12.78 -10.38 6.07
C TYR A 54 -12.43 -10.54 4.57
N VAL A 55 -11.52 -9.71 4.04
CA VAL A 55 -11.12 -9.83 2.63
C VAL A 55 -10.29 -11.09 2.36
N GLN A 56 -9.48 -11.54 3.32
CA GLN A 56 -8.71 -12.78 3.22
C GLN A 56 -9.64 -13.99 3.02
N ASP A 57 -10.68 -14.10 3.83
CA ASP A 57 -11.64 -15.20 3.71
C ASP A 57 -12.50 -15.07 2.44
N ARG A 58 -13.01 -13.87 2.15
CA ARG A 58 -13.88 -13.61 1.00
C ARG A 58 -13.19 -13.93 -0.33
N PHE A 59 -11.92 -13.57 -0.47
CA PHE A 59 -11.16 -13.72 -1.72
C PHE A 59 -10.16 -14.88 -1.70
N LYS A 60 -10.19 -15.72 -0.66
CA LYS A 60 -9.31 -16.88 -0.46
C LYS A 60 -7.85 -16.51 -0.68
N LEU A 61 -7.38 -15.52 0.08
CA LEU A 61 -6.01 -15.01 -0.01
C LEU A 61 -5.05 -15.87 0.83
N SER A 62 -3.75 -15.82 0.49
CA SER A 62 -2.69 -16.44 1.30
C SER A 62 -2.45 -15.64 2.59
N ARG A 63 -1.37 -15.95 3.32
CA ARG A 63 -1.05 -15.21 4.54
C ARG A 63 -0.92 -13.71 4.25
N ILE A 64 -1.38 -12.90 5.21
CA ILE A 64 -1.23 -11.45 5.15
C ILE A 64 -0.22 -11.05 6.22
N PHE A 65 0.80 -10.31 5.81
CA PHE A 65 1.85 -9.77 6.67
C PHE A 65 1.50 -8.32 6.98
N LEU A 66 1.10 -8.03 8.21
CA LEU A 66 0.69 -6.72 8.69
C LEU A 66 1.82 -6.09 9.51
N LEU A 67 2.26 -4.89 9.17
CA LEU A 67 3.36 -4.18 9.83
C LEU A 67 2.91 -2.77 10.22
N ASN A 68 3.13 -2.39 11.47
CA ASN A 68 2.99 -1.00 11.89
C ASN A 68 4.19 -0.19 11.40
N THR A 69 3.94 1.00 10.85
CA THR A 69 4.97 1.82 10.17
C THR A 69 5.78 2.74 11.10
N GLY A 70 5.63 2.56 12.41
CA GLY A 70 6.26 3.33 13.48
C GLY A 70 5.44 4.51 13.97
N LEU A 71 4.17 4.60 13.56
CA LEU A 71 3.17 5.51 14.10
C LEU A 71 1.92 4.72 14.48
N ASP A 72 1.29 5.13 15.57
CA ASP A 72 0.01 4.56 15.96
C ASP A 72 -1.06 4.81 14.90
N GLY A 73 -1.88 3.81 14.63
CA GLY A 73 -2.89 3.86 13.57
C GLY A 73 -2.36 3.85 12.12
N HIS A 74 -1.05 3.61 11.87
CA HIS A 74 -0.50 3.53 10.52
C HIS A 74 0.09 2.16 10.20
N TRP A 75 -0.47 1.51 9.18
CA TRP A 75 -0.19 0.10 8.90
C TRP A 75 0.05 -0.16 7.42
N HIS A 76 1.03 -1.01 7.13
CA HIS A 76 1.21 -1.63 5.82
C HIS A 76 0.79 -3.09 5.91
N ALA A 77 0.14 -3.62 4.87
CA ALA A 77 -0.07 -5.05 4.74
C ALA A 77 0.38 -5.57 3.38
N TYR A 78 0.87 -6.81 3.36
CA TYR A 78 1.31 -7.51 2.14
C TYR A 78 0.66 -8.88 2.06
N CYS A 79 0.20 -9.26 0.86
CA CYS A 79 -0.22 -10.63 0.57
C CYS A 79 0.41 -11.08 -0.74
N PHE A 80 1.22 -12.13 -0.65
CA PHE A 80 2.02 -12.68 -1.74
C PHE A 80 1.21 -13.66 -2.61
N LYS A 81 -0.01 -13.27 -2.95
CA LYS A 81 -0.87 -13.96 -3.90
C LYS A 81 -0.94 -13.14 -5.19
N ALA A 82 -0.63 -13.75 -6.32
CA ALA A 82 -0.60 -13.06 -7.59
C ALA A 82 -2.03 -12.90 -8.14
N LYS A 83 -2.41 -11.66 -8.44
CA LYS A 83 -3.73 -11.29 -8.95
C LYS A 83 -3.60 -10.52 -10.26
N SER A 84 -4.59 -10.68 -11.14
CA SER A 84 -4.75 -9.75 -12.26
C SER A 84 -5.06 -8.36 -11.74
N TRP A 85 -4.75 -7.33 -12.52
CA TRP A 85 -5.00 -5.93 -12.15
C TRP A 85 -6.45 -5.68 -11.71
N ALA A 86 -7.43 -6.17 -12.48
CA ALA A 86 -8.85 -6.01 -12.15
C ALA A 86 -9.23 -6.68 -10.81
N ASN A 87 -8.72 -7.89 -10.54
CA ASN A 87 -8.96 -8.57 -9.27
C ASN A 87 -8.28 -7.87 -8.10
N LEU A 88 -7.06 -7.38 -8.29
CA LEU A 88 -6.37 -6.59 -7.29
C LEU A 88 -7.19 -5.36 -6.91
N LEU A 89 -7.65 -4.59 -7.90
CA LEU A 89 -8.46 -3.39 -7.65
C LEU A 89 -9.77 -3.71 -6.93
N HIS A 90 -10.45 -4.80 -7.31
CA HIS A 90 -11.67 -5.23 -6.66
C HIS A 90 -11.44 -5.58 -5.18
N ILE A 91 -10.34 -6.28 -4.86
CA ILE A 91 -10.00 -6.65 -3.48
C ILE A 91 -9.68 -5.39 -2.66
N LEU A 92 -8.82 -4.52 -3.17
CA LEU A 92 -8.44 -3.28 -2.48
C LEU A 92 -9.67 -2.37 -2.26
N ALA A 93 -10.51 -2.19 -3.28
CA ALA A 93 -11.75 -1.41 -3.17
C ALA A 93 -12.77 -2.02 -2.19
N SER A 94 -12.68 -3.33 -1.92
CA SER A 94 -13.53 -4.02 -0.94
C SER A 94 -12.99 -3.95 0.48
N THR A 95 -11.82 -3.33 0.70
CA THR A 95 -11.19 -3.23 2.02
C THR A 95 -11.54 -1.88 2.65
N GLU A 96 -12.34 -1.90 3.72
CA GLU A 96 -12.64 -0.68 4.47
C GLU A 96 -11.40 -0.16 5.21
N GLY A 97 -11.29 1.16 5.38
CA GLY A 97 -10.15 1.80 6.02
C GLY A 97 -8.90 1.96 5.15
N LEU A 98 -8.88 1.41 3.92
CA LEU A 98 -7.77 1.61 2.98
C LEU A 98 -7.53 3.10 2.71
N ASP A 99 -6.28 3.57 2.77
CA ASP A 99 -5.94 4.95 2.42
C ASP A 99 -6.35 5.23 0.97
N GLN A 100 -7.29 6.15 0.83
CA GLN A 100 -7.85 6.56 -0.45
C GLN A 100 -6.83 7.28 -1.33
N THR A 101 -5.83 7.92 -0.73
CA THR A 101 -4.74 8.58 -1.47
C THR A 101 -3.83 7.53 -2.10
N PHE A 102 -3.36 6.57 -1.29
CA PHE A 102 -2.66 5.38 -1.76
C PHE A 102 -3.43 4.67 -2.88
N PHE A 103 -4.74 4.43 -2.67
CA PHE A 103 -5.57 3.73 -3.65
C PHE A 103 -5.63 4.47 -5.00
N LYS A 104 -5.93 5.77 -4.97
CA LYS A 104 -6.03 6.62 -6.17
C LYS A 104 -4.70 6.75 -6.90
N ILE A 105 -3.61 6.99 -6.17
CA ILE A 105 -2.28 7.13 -6.77
C ILE A 105 -1.86 5.81 -7.42
N GLY A 106 -2.13 4.67 -6.78
CA GLY A 106 -1.82 3.36 -7.35
C GLY A 106 -2.59 3.07 -8.63
N ILE A 107 -3.89 3.41 -8.68
CA ILE A 107 -4.70 3.30 -9.90
C ILE A 107 -4.11 4.14 -11.04
N ILE A 108 -3.80 5.42 -10.77
CA ILE A 108 -3.24 6.33 -11.79
C ILE A 108 -1.90 5.82 -12.34
N ARG A 109 -1.07 5.24 -11.47
CA ARG A 109 0.25 4.69 -11.86
C ARG A 109 0.15 3.34 -12.56
N GLY A 110 -0.95 2.61 -12.39
CA GLY A 110 -1.09 1.22 -12.83
C GLY A 110 -0.34 0.22 -11.94
N PHE A 111 0.09 0.62 -10.75
CA PHE A 111 0.74 -0.24 -9.75
C PHE A 111 0.81 0.44 -8.38
N PHE A 112 0.93 -0.37 -7.33
CA PHE A 112 1.05 0.09 -5.95
C PHE A 112 2.51 0.01 -5.48
N THR A 113 2.87 0.88 -4.54
CA THR A 113 4.21 0.90 -3.94
C THR A 113 4.09 1.12 -2.45
N LEU A 114 4.67 0.24 -1.64
CA LEU A 114 4.84 0.45 -0.20
C LEU A 114 6.32 0.55 0.14
N ARG A 115 6.65 1.43 1.08
CA ARG A 115 8.03 1.54 1.59
C ARG A 115 8.37 0.37 2.52
N TYR A 116 9.64 0.00 2.53
CA TYR A 116 10.24 -0.87 3.55
C TYR A 116 11.42 -0.19 4.28
N SER A 117 11.90 0.97 3.79
CA SER A 117 12.89 1.76 4.52
C SER A 117 12.27 2.60 5.63
N LYS A 118 13.11 2.99 6.60
CA LYS A 118 12.75 3.99 7.60
C LYS A 118 12.32 5.30 6.92
N LYS A 119 11.35 6.00 7.52
CA LYS A 119 10.93 7.34 7.12
C LYS A 119 11.07 8.24 8.34
N GLU A 120 12.06 9.14 8.30
CA GLU A 120 12.32 10.10 9.39
C GLU A 120 12.57 9.41 10.74
N GLY A 121 13.45 8.40 10.74
CA GLY A 121 13.76 7.62 11.95
C GLY A 121 12.72 6.55 12.31
N ARG A 122 11.47 6.65 11.80
CA ARG A 122 10.41 5.66 12.02
C ARG A 122 10.67 4.38 11.21
N GLY A 123 10.93 3.29 11.91
CA GLY A 123 11.04 1.95 11.36
C GLY A 123 9.75 1.15 11.51
N PHE A 124 9.76 -0.06 10.97
CA PHE A 124 8.66 -0.99 11.12
C PHE A 124 8.73 -1.70 12.46
N ILE A 125 7.58 -1.84 13.11
CA ILE A 125 7.40 -2.69 14.29
C ILE A 125 7.09 -4.12 13.79
N PRO A 126 7.49 -5.18 14.51
CA PRO A 126 7.35 -6.57 14.04
C PRO A 126 5.97 -6.93 13.51
N ALA A 127 5.99 -7.77 12.48
CA ALA A 127 4.81 -8.13 11.72
C ALA A 127 3.84 -9.03 12.52
N ILE A 128 2.55 -8.73 12.43
CA ILE A 128 1.48 -9.68 12.74
C ILE A 128 1.22 -10.47 11.45
N ILE A 129 1.16 -11.80 11.55
CA ILE A 129 0.87 -12.66 10.40
C ILE A 129 -0.55 -13.20 10.54
N LEU A 130 -1.43 -12.82 9.62
CA LEU A 130 -2.78 -13.37 9.54
C LEU A 130 -2.72 -14.72 8.79
N PRO A 131 -3.04 -15.85 9.46
CA PRO A 131 -2.79 -17.17 8.91
C PRO A 131 -3.76 -17.50 7.76
N SER A 132 -3.30 -18.32 6.82
CA SER A 132 -4.15 -18.88 5.77
C SER A 132 -3.66 -20.26 5.37
N ARG A 133 -4.57 -21.11 4.89
CA ARG A 133 -4.25 -22.41 4.27
C ARG A 133 -3.91 -22.27 2.79
N VAL A 134 -4.19 -21.12 2.18
CA VAL A 134 -3.86 -20.83 0.79
C VAL A 134 -2.37 -20.51 0.69
N GLN A 135 -1.67 -21.19 -0.20
CA GLN A 135 -0.24 -20.95 -0.45
C GLN A 135 -0.02 -19.63 -1.18
N GLU A 136 1.10 -18.98 -0.86
CA GLU A 136 1.65 -17.87 -1.64
C GLU A 136 2.00 -18.31 -3.06
N ASP A 137 1.92 -17.38 -4.02
CA ASP A 137 2.29 -17.63 -5.42
C ASP A 137 3.72 -17.19 -5.74
N ILE A 138 4.33 -16.37 -4.88
CA ILE A 138 5.64 -15.76 -5.11
C ILE A 138 6.51 -15.79 -3.85
N ASP A 139 7.83 -15.74 -4.04
CA ASP A 139 8.80 -15.46 -2.99
C ASP A 139 9.12 -13.95 -3.00
N PRO A 140 8.81 -13.20 -1.92
CA PRO A 140 9.07 -11.76 -1.89
C PRO A 140 10.54 -11.37 -1.97
N PHE A 141 11.49 -12.27 -1.70
CA PHE A 141 12.91 -12.00 -1.78
C PHE A 141 13.47 -12.20 -3.20
N GLU A 142 12.86 -13.06 -3.99
CA GLU A 142 13.29 -13.36 -5.35
C GLU A 142 12.50 -12.58 -6.40
N ASP A 143 11.19 -12.43 -6.20
CA ASP A 143 10.26 -11.97 -7.24
C ASP A 143 9.94 -10.47 -7.20
N LEU A 144 10.14 -9.79 -6.06
CA LEU A 144 9.76 -8.39 -5.92
C LEU A 144 10.89 -7.42 -6.29
N VAL A 145 10.54 -6.45 -7.13
CA VAL A 145 11.46 -5.40 -7.56
C VAL A 145 11.42 -4.23 -6.57
N GLY A 146 12.59 -3.97 -5.97
CA GLY A 146 12.82 -2.77 -5.16
C GLY A 146 12.85 -1.51 -6.00
N CYS A 147 12.42 -0.39 -5.42
CA CYS A 147 12.44 0.92 -6.03
C CYS A 147 12.77 2.01 -5.01
N GLU A 148 13.15 3.19 -5.51
CA GLU A 148 13.29 4.39 -4.70
C GLU A 148 12.29 5.45 -5.16
N PHE A 149 11.63 6.11 -4.21
CA PHE A 149 10.67 7.16 -4.52
C PHE A 149 10.66 8.26 -3.45
N TRP A 150 10.08 9.40 -3.81
CA TRP A 150 9.94 10.54 -2.93
C TRP A 150 8.57 10.51 -2.25
N THR A 151 8.55 10.61 -0.93
CA THR A 151 7.33 10.74 -0.13
C THR A 151 7.35 12.06 0.64
N LYS A 152 6.17 12.61 0.91
CA LYS A 152 6.05 13.84 1.72
C LYS A 152 6.59 13.58 3.13
N ARG A 153 7.35 14.54 3.64
CA ARG A 153 7.75 14.58 5.06
C ARG A 153 6.49 14.78 5.93
N LEU A 154 6.27 13.87 6.90
CA LEU A 154 5.10 13.91 7.80
C LEU A 154 5.52 14.52 9.12
#